data_AF-A0A820K059-F1
#
_entry.id   AF-A0A820K059-F1
#
_cell.length_a   1.000
_cell.length_b   1.000
_cell.length_c   1.000
_cell.angle_alpha   90.00
_cell.angle_beta   90.00
_cell.angle_gamma   90.00
#
_symmetry.space_group_name_H-M   'P 1'
#
loop_
_entity.id
_entity.type
_entity.pdbx_description
1 polymer ?
#
loop_
_entity_poly.entity_id
_entity_poly.type
_entity_poly.pdbx_seq_one_letter_code
_entity_poly.pdbx_strand_id
1 'polypeptide(L)'
;MLDHLGLSYCGISVHHTDRDFRLFNFILGCYPYDAESHSAQHLRAFVDQKLNEYKLCLDNSKYVVTDNEAKMLSAFRENCTRIGCSDHYINRQLKHAFESQ
;
A
#
# COMPACT_ATOMS: atom_id res chain seq x y z
N MET A 1 18.89 -5.54 -10.73
CA MET A 1 18.57 -6.85 -11.33
C MET A 1 18.28 -7.82 -10.18
N LEU A 2 17.10 -7.68 -9.58
CA LEU A 2 16.56 -8.54 -8.49
C LEU A 2 15.25 -9.22 -8.96
N ASP A 3 15.03 -9.27 -10.28
CA ASP A 3 13.71 -9.49 -10.87
C ASP A 3 13.25 -10.97 -10.90
N HIS A 4 13.97 -11.94 -10.30
CA HIS A 4 13.74 -13.37 -10.61
C HIS A 4 13.66 -14.33 -9.41
N LEU A 5 13.19 -13.90 -8.22
CA LEU A 5 12.84 -14.84 -7.14
C LEU A 5 11.33 -15.17 -7.06
N GLY A 6 10.47 -14.46 -7.82
CA GLY A 6 9.02 -14.64 -7.76
C GLY A 6 8.38 -14.19 -6.44
N LEU A 7 9.17 -13.61 -5.52
CA LEU A 7 8.70 -13.14 -4.22
C LEU A 7 8.21 -11.70 -4.33
N SER A 8 6.98 -11.45 -3.90
CA SER A 8 6.47 -10.10 -3.67
C SER A 8 6.54 -9.76 -2.18
N TYR A 9 6.53 -8.47 -1.85
CA TYR A 9 6.52 -8.02 -0.45
C TYR A 9 5.40 -7.02 -0.22
N CYS A 10 4.78 -7.11 0.96
CA CYS A 10 3.79 -6.16 1.43
C CYS A 10 4.34 -5.45 2.68
N GLY A 11 4.72 -4.19 2.51
CA GLY A 11 5.09 -3.30 3.61
C GLY A 11 3.86 -2.61 4.18
N ILE A 12 3.71 -2.63 5.50
CA ILE A 12 2.61 -1.95 6.19
C ILE A 12 3.20 -0.98 7.23
N SER A 13 2.81 0.28 7.14
CA SER A 13 3.16 1.31 8.11
C SER A 13 1.93 2.15 8.48
N VAL A 14 1.90 2.60 9.74
CA VAL A 14 0.85 3.48 10.28
C VAL A 14 1.48 4.83 10.58
N HIS A 15 0.77 5.87 10.15
CA HIS A 15 1.20 7.25 10.26
C HIS A 15 0.17 8.00 11.10
N HIS A 16 0.62 8.76 12.08
CA HIS A 16 -0.23 9.58 12.94
C HIS A 16 0.42 10.94 13.19
N THR A 17 -0.39 11.99 13.13
CA THR A 17 0.04 13.33 13.52
C THR A 17 -0.69 13.72 14.81
N ASP A 18 0.06 14.12 15.83
CA ASP A 18 -0.52 14.57 17.10
C ASP A 18 -1.03 16.03 17.04
N ARG A 19 -1.47 16.56 18.19
CA ARG A 19 -1.96 17.94 18.31
C ARG A 19 -0.87 19.00 18.13
N ASP A 20 0.39 18.62 18.29
CA ASP A 20 1.56 19.49 18.14
C ASP A 20 2.19 19.36 16.74
N PHE A 21 1.46 18.76 15.79
CA PHE A 21 1.91 18.48 14.42
C PHE A 21 3.14 17.58 14.33
N ARG A 22 3.40 16.75 15.34
CA ARG A 22 4.49 15.77 15.29
C ARG A 22 4.03 14.53 14.56
N LEU A 23 4.82 14.12 13.57
CA LEU A 23 4.58 12.90 12.81
C LEU A 23 5.18 11.69 13.53
N PHE A 24 4.35 10.69 13.74
CA PHE A 24 4.74 9.37 14.24
C PHE A 24 4.58 8.34 13.12
N ASN A 25 5.66 7.60 12.87
CA ASN A 25 5.72 6.57 11.85
C ASN A 25 6.00 5.22 12.50
N PHE A 26 5.05 4.31 12.42
CA PHE A 26 5.16 2.96 12.96
C PHE A 26 5.21 1.96 11.82
N ILE A 27 6.35 1.29 11.66
CA ILE A 27 6.49 0.19 10.70
C ILE A 27 5.94 -1.06 11.38
N LEU A 28 4.80 -1.57 10.88
CA LEU A 28 4.20 -2.78 11.43
C LEU A 28 4.94 -4.04 10.93
N GLY A 29 5.46 -3.97 9.70
CA GLY A 29 6.31 -5.02 9.14
C GLY A 29 6.47 -4.91 7.62
N CYS A 30 7.35 -5.75 7.10
CA CYS A 30 7.50 -6.04 5.68
C CYS A 30 7.41 -7.55 5.52
N TYR A 31 6.35 -8.02 4.88
CA TYR A 31 6.01 -9.42 4.84
C TYR A 31 6.20 -9.98 3.43
N PRO A 32 6.80 -11.16 3.28
CA PRO A 32 6.76 -11.85 2.00
C PRO A 32 5.30 -12.18 1.65
N TYR A 33 4.99 -12.06 0.38
CA TYR A 33 3.69 -12.29 -0.20
C TYR A 33 3.87 -13.18 -1.44
N ASP A 34 3.15 -14.29 -1.47
CA ASP A 34 3.33 -15.35 -2.46
C ASP A 34 2.50 -15.09 -3.73
N ALA A 35 3.17 -15.17 -4.89
CA ALA A 35 2.71 -14.72 -6.20
C ALA A 35 1.39 -15.35 -6.68
N GLU A 36 1.13 -16.59 -6.25
CA GLU A 36 -0.01 -17.38 -6.73
C GLU A 36 -1.37 -16.93 -6.14
N SER A 37 -1.36 -16.08 -5.11
CA SER A 37 -2.56 -15.69 -4.34
C SER A 37 -3.05 -14.25 -4.58
N HIS A 38 -2.53 -13.54 -5.58
CA HIS A 38 -2.60 -12.07 -5.76
C HIS A 38 -3.98 -11.45 -6.13
N SER A 39 -5.10 -11.98 -5.66
CA SER A 39 -6.38 -11.28 -5.81
C SER A 39 -6.40 -10.02 -4.92
N ALA A 40 -7.13 -8.99 -5.36
CA ALA A 40 -7.35 -7.80 -4.54
C ALA A 40 -8.00 -8.12 -3.19
N GLN A 41 -8.85 -9.16 -3.14
CA GLN A 41 -9.51 -9.63 -1.93
C GLN A 41 -8.52 -10.26 -0.95
N HIS A 42 -7.58 -11.08 -1.43
CA HIS A 42 -6.56 -11.68 -0.57
C HIS A 42 -5.60 -10.62 -0.01
N LEU A 43 -5.20 -9.65 -0.83
CA LEU A 43 -4.41 -8.51 -0.35
C LEU A 43 -5.15 -7.75 0.75
N ARG A 44 -6.44 -7.45 0.54
CA ARG A 44 -7.25 -6.76 1.55
C ARG A 44 -7.34 -7.55 2.85
N ALA A 45 -7.68 -8.84 2.76
CA ALA A 45 -7.77 -9.72 3.92
C ALA A 45 -6.44 -9.85 4.66
N PHE A 46 -5.32 -9.93 3.93
CA PHE A 46 -3.98 -9.96 4.51
C PHE A 46 -3.67 -8.69 5.30
N VAL A 47 -3.94 -7.51 4.72
CA VAL A 47 -3.71 -6.23 5.41
C VAL A 47 -4.62 -6.09 6.62
N ASP A 48 -5.90 -6.44 6.50
CA ASP A 48 -6.85 -6.40 7.62
C ASP A 48 -6.42 -7.34 8.76
N GLN A 49 -5.91 -8.55 8.44
CA GLN A 49 -5.32 -9.45 9.42
C GLN A 49 -4.15 -8.80 10.16
N LYS A 50 -3.20 -8.19 9.42
CA LYS A 50 -2.02 -7.54 10.02
C LYS A 50 -2.38 -6.32 10.86
N LEU A 51 -3.38 -5.54 10.48
CA LEU A 51 -3.87 -4.45 11.31
C LEU A 51 -4.54 -4.97 12.59
N ASN A 52 -5.32 -6.05 12.47
CA ASN A 52 -6.02 -6.65 13.60
C ASN A 52 -5.07 -7.24 14.66
N GLU A 53 -3.86 -7.69 14.28
CA GLU A 53 -2.80 -8.09 15.24
C GLU A 53 -2.44 -6.95 16.22
N TYR A 54 -2.61 -5.69 15.80
CA TYR A 54 -2.40 -4.49 16.61
C TYR A 54 -3.71 -3.85 17.10
N LYS A 55 -4.85 -4.56 16.98
CA LYS A 55 -6.20 -4.05 17.27
C LYS A 55 -6.57 -2.80 16.45
N LEU A 56 -6.04 -2.71 15.24
CA LEU A 56 -6.35 -1.66 14.27
C LEU A 56 -7.33 -2.20 13.22
N CYS A 57 -8.14 -1.30 12.65
CA CYS A 57 -9.03 -1.60 11.54
C CYS A 57 -9.11 -0.41 10.59
N LEU A 58 -9.37 -0.67 9.31
CA LEU A 58 -9.68 0.38 8.34
C LEU A 58 -11.15 0.79 8.43
N ASP A 59 -11.40 2.08 8.31
CA ASP A 59 -12.74 2.66 8.16
C ASP A 59 -12.65 3.94 7.32
N ASN A 60 -13.80 4.56 7.04
CA ASN A 60 -13.89 5.75 6.19
C ASN A 60 -13.20 7.01 6.76
N SER A 61 -12.80 7.01 8.04
CA SER A 61 -12.02 8.10 8.65
C SER A 61 -10.51 7.94 8.42
N LYS A 62 -10.06 6.78 7.95
CA LYS A 62 -8.64 6.46 7.74
C LYS A 62 -8.26 6.58 6.28
N TYR A 63 -7.05 7.10 6.08
CA TYR A 63 -6.44 7.21 4.76
C TYR A 63 -5.49 6.04 4.54
N VAL A 64 -5.54 5.46 3.33
CA VAL A 64 -4.63 4.40 2.90
C VAL A 64 -3.87 4.90 1.69
N VAL A 65 -2.54 4.93 1.78
CA VAL A 65 -1.68 5.35 0.67
C VAL A 65 -1.09 4.10 0.00
N THR A 66 -1.39 3.91 -1.28
CA THR A 66 -0.85 2.81 -2.10
C THR A 66 -0.47 3.31 -3.48
N ASP A 67 0.28 2.51 -4.25
CA ASP A 67 0.42 2.77 -5.69
C ASP A 67 -0.94 2.70 -6.42
N ASN A 68 -0.91 2.97 -7.72
CA ASN A 68 -2.11 2.97 -8.56
C ASN A 68 -2.24 1.71 -9.43
N GLU A 69 -1.64 0.60 -9.02
CA GLU A 69 -1.90 -0.67 -9.67
C GLU A 69 -3.36 -1.10 -9.47
N ALA A 70 -3.97 -1.68 -10.50
CA ALA A 70 -5.38 -2.08 -10.49
C ALA A 70 -5.76 -2.94 -9.28
N LYS A 71 -4.83 -3.79 -8.82
CA LYS A 71 -4.99 -4.63 -7.64
C LYS A 71 -5.12 -3.80 -6.35
N MET A 72 -4.26 -2.80 -6.16
CA MET A 72 -4.33 -1.88 -5.02
C MET A 72 -5.62 -1.06 -5.06
N LEU A 73 -5.99 -0.57 -6.24
CA LEU A 73 -7.25 0.17 -6.43
C LEU A 73 -8.47 -0.66 -6.03
N SER A 74 -8.50 -1.93 -6.44
CA SER A 74 -9.61 -2.83 -6.12
C SER A 74 -9.63 -3.26 -4.65
N ALA A 75 -8.47 -3.45 -4.02
CA ALA A 75 -8.38 -3.92 -2.63
C ALA A 75 -8.84 -2.84 -1.61
N PHE A 76 -8.56 -1.58 -1.93
CA PHE A 76 -8.82 -0.43 -1.07
C PHE A 76 -9.92 0.49 -1.64
N ARG A 77 -10.86 -0.09 -2.39
CA ARG A 77 -12.00 0.66 -2.95
C ARG A 77 -13.03 1.04 -1.89
N GLU A 78 -13.20 0.20 -0.87
CA GLU A 78 -14.24 0.32 0.15
C GLU A 78 -13.64 0.38 1.56
N ASN A 79 -14.41 0.95 2.50
CA ASN A 79 -14.09 1.02 3.93
C ASN A 79 -12.75 1.70 4.25
N CYS A 80 -12.34 2.66 3.42
CA CYS A 80 -11.22 3.56 3.65
C CYS A 80 -11.22 4.68 2.59
N THR A 81 -10.48 5.75 2.85
CA THR A 81 -10.16 6.76 1.81
C THR A 81 -8.79 6.46 1.23
N ARG A 82 -8.73 5.95 -0.01
CA ARG A 82 -7.46 5.65 -0.66
C ARG A 82 -6.86 6.88 -1.34
N ILE A 83 -5.58 7.11 -1.14
CA ILE A 83 -4.77 8.13 -1.80
C ILE A 83 -3.70 7.44 -2.66
N GLY A 84 -3.54 7.88 -3.91
CA GLY A 84 -2.49 7.36 -4.79
C GLY A 84 -1.11 7.91 -4.43
N CYS A 85 -0.10 7.04 -4.44
CA CYS A 85 1.28 7.39 -4.18
C CYS A 85 1.81 8.35 -5.26
N SER A 86 2.34 9.49 -4.83
CA SER A 86 2.88 10.52 -5.73
C SER A 86 4.13 10.04 -6.48
N ASP A 87 5.00 9.29 -5.80
CA ASP A 87 6.24 8.77 -6.41
C ASP A 87 5.94 7.87 -7.60
N HIS A 88 4.90 7.02 -7.50
CA HIS A 88 4.46 6.19 -8.61
C HIS A 88 3.99 7.04 -9.80
N TYR A 89 3.25 8.12 -9.55
CA TYR A 89 2.81 9.02 -10.62
C TYR A 89 3.99 9.71 -11.30
N ILE A 90 4.90 10.30 -10.52
CA ILE A 90 6.07 11.01 -11.05
C ILE A 90 6.94 10.06 -11.88
N ASN A 91 7.27 8.88 -11.34
CA ASN A 91 8.08 7.89 -12.04
C ASN A 91 7.44 7.43 -13.35
N ARG A 92 6.10 7.25 -13.36
CA ARG A 92 5.38 6.86 -14.58
C ARG A 92 5.40 7.95 -15.65
N GLN A 93 5.21 9.21 -15.24
CA GLN A 93 5.25 10.35 -16.16
C GLN A 93 6.66 10.57 -16.73
N LEU A 94 7.69 10.49 -15.89
CA LEU A 94 9.08 10.59 -16.34
C LEU A 94 9.43 9.47 -17.30
N LYS A 95 9.08 8.21 -16.97
CA LYS A 95 9.30 7.06 -17.85
C LYS A 95 8.66 7.29 -19.23
N HIS A 96 7.40 7.71 -19.25
CA HIS A 96 6.71 8.02 -20.51
C HIS A 96 7.42 9.13 -21.29
N ALA A 97 7.83 10.22 -20.64
CA ALA A 97 8.50 11.33 -21.29
C ALA A 97 9.83 10.95 -21.96
N PHE A 98 10.57 9.99 -21.40
CA PHE A 98 11.81 9.48 -21.98
C PHE A 98 11.60 8.36 -23.01
N GLU A 99 10.53 7.57 -22.92
CA GLU A 99 10.23 6.48 -23.87
C GLU A 99 9.41 6.93 -25.09
N SER A 100 8.75 8.09 -25.03
CA SER A 100 7.94 8.64 -26.12
C SER A 100 8.73 9.50 -27.12
N GLN A 101 10.06 9.50 -27.03
CA GLN A 101 10.98 10.10 -28.01
C GLN A 101 11.48 9.04 -28.98
#